data_AF-A0A4Y3M8Z7-F1
#
_entry.id   AF-A0A4Y3M8Z7-F1
#
_cell.length_a   1.000
_cell.length_b   1.000
_cell.length_c   1.000
_cell.angle_alpha   90.00
_cell.angle_beta   90.00
_cell.angle_gamma   90.00
#
_symmetry.space_group_name_H-M   'P 1'
#
loop_
_entity.id
_entity.type
_entity.pdbx_description
1 polymer ?
#
loop_
_entity_poly.entity_id
_entity_poly.type
_entity_poly.pdbx_seq_one_letter_code
_entity_poly.pdbx_strand_id
1 'polypeptide(L)'
;MMNEIVSALEAAVGRWVCKKDASSQPALLTQSDVHDLAMATTAGMSDPAFPEGEREWGNLRELTKSWVVQQKPGAKPGPLEVQDFEHLAALISPVLPASEPVSSAVRQDDTTPVQSNVERWTYEAADLTFAREHLERCL
;
A
#
# COMPACT_ATOMS: atom_id res chain seq x y z
N MET A 1 -16.33 -1.81 9.52
CA MET A 1 -15.05 -2.55 9.65
C MET A 1 -14.33 -2.60 8.32
N MET A 2 -14.80 -3.34 7.31
CA MET A 2 -14.12 -3.41 6.01
C MET A 2 -13.94 -2.04 5.33
N ASN A 3 -14.94 -1.16 5.41
CA ASN A 3 -14.83 0.20 4.86
C ASN A 3 -13.70 1.02 5.53
N GLU A 4 -13.48 0.84 6.84
CA GLU A 4 -12.42 1.53 7.57
C GLU A 4 -11.04 0.99 7.17
N ILE A 5 -10.92 -0.33 6.97
CA ILE A 5 -9.73 -1.00 6.44
C ILE A 5 -9.40 -0.47 5.03
N VAL A 6 -10.40 -0.40 4.16
CA VAL A 6 -10.25 0.13 2.80
C VAL A 6 -9.83 1.59 2.83
N SER A 7 -10.42 2.42 3.69
CA SER A 7 -10.03 3.84 3.84
C SER A 7 -8.60 4.00 4.39
N ALA A 8 -8.20 3.18 5.36
CA ALA A 8 -6.84 3.18 5.90
C ALA A 8 -5.81 2.79 4.83
N LEU A 9 -6.12 1.77 4.02
CA LEU A 9 -5.28 1.37 2.90
C LEU A 9 -5.26 2.42 1.80
N GLU A 10 -6.40 3.00 1.42
CA GLU A 10 -6.49 4.05 0.40
C GLU A 10 -5.62 5.26 0.77
N ALA A 11 -5.57 5.64 2.04
CA ALA A 11 -4.68 6.71 2.51
C ALA A 11 -3.19 6.37 2.34
N ALA A 12 -2.81 5.10 2.46
CA ALA A 12 -1.42 4.64 2.37
C ALA A 12 -0.99 4.30 0.93
N VAL A 13 -1.85 3.64 0.16
CA VAL A 13 -1.57 3.12 -1.19
C VAL A 13 -2.20 3.93 -2.31
N GLY A 14 -3.01 4.95 -2.01
CA GLY A 14 -3.67 5.78 -3.03
C GLY A 14 -2.70 6.59 -3.91
N ARG A 15 -1.42 6.70 -3.50
CA ARG A 15 -0.34 7.30 -4.30
C ARG A 15 0.53 6.27 -5.02
N TRP A 16 0.25 4.98 -4.86
CA TRP A 16 1.04 3.93 -5.47
C TRP A 16 0.71 3.82 -6.96
N VAL A 17 1.75 3.84 -7.78
CA VAL A 17 1.62 3.52 -9.20
C VAL A 17 1.91 2.04 -9.37
N CYS A 18 0.92 1.31 -9.86
CA CYS A 18 0.97 -0.13 -10.01
C CYS A 18 0.82 -0.52 -11.48
N LYS A 19 1.71 -1.39 -11.93
CA LYS A 19 1.56 -2.11 -13.20
C LYS A 19 1.21 -3.55 -12.86
N LYS A 20 -0.06 -3.93 -13.08
CA LYS A 20 -0.61 -5.24 -12.66
C LYS A 20 -0.12 -6.42 -13.50
N ASP A 21 0.12 -6.18 -14.79
CA ASP A 21 0.55 -7.19 -15.75
C ASP A 21 1.52 -6.59 -16.77
N ALA A 22 2.26 -7.43 -17.50
CA ALA A 22 3.19 -7.00 -18.54
C ALA A 22 2.53 -6.11 -19.61
N SER A 23 1.26 -6.36 -19.92
CA SER A 23 0.45 -5.66 -20.93
C SER A 23 -0.33 -4.46 -20.38
N SER A 24 -0.44 -4.33 -19.05
CA SER A 24 -1.19 -3.26 -18.40
C SER A 24 -0.35 -1.98 -18.33
N GLN A 25 -0.98 -0.82 -18.47
CA GLN A 25 -0.28 0.46 -18.27
C GLN A 25 -0.11 0.74 -16.77
N PRO A 26 1.00 1.39 -16.36
CA PRO A 26 1.16 1.86 -14.99
C PRO A 26 0.04 2.85 -14.65
N ALA A 27 -0.73 2.55 -13.62
CA ALA A 27 -1.84 3.39 -13.18
C ALA A 27 -1.92 3.39 -11.65
N LEU A 28 -2.64 4.37 -11.09
CA LEU A 28 -2.97 4.34 -9.67
C LEU A 28 -3.89 3.16 -9.38
N LEU A 29 -3.83 2.65 -8.15
CA LEU A 29 -4.74 1.62 -7.68
C LEU A 29 -6.18 2.14 -7.71
N THR A 30 -7.07 1.33 -8.29
CA THR A 30 -8.50 1.62 -8.28
C THR A 30 -9.11 1.24 -6.94
N GLN A 31 -10.30 1.75 -6.64
CA GLN A 31 -11.03 1.37 -5.43
C GLN A 31 -11.26 -0.16 -5.34
N SER A 32 -11.49 -0.83 -6.48
CA SER A 32 -11.60 -2.30 -6.51
C SER A 32 -10.30 -2.97 -6.08
N ASP A 33 -9.15 -2.47 -6.55
CA ASP A 33 -7.85 -3.04 -6.20
C ASP A 33 -7.52 -2.87 -4.72
N VAL A 34 -7.84 -1.69 -4.16
CA VAL A 34 -7.66 -1.43 -2.73
C VAL A 34 -8.56 -2.35 -1.90
N HIS A 35 -9.78 -2.62 -2.37
CA HIS A 35 -10.69 -3.56 -1.72
C HIS A 35 -10.18 -5.00 -1.75
N ASP A 36 -9.70 -5.47 -2.91
CA ASP A 36 -9.12 -6.81 -3.06
C ASP A 36 -7.86 -6.96 -2.20
N LEU A 37 -7.03 -5.92 -2.15
CA LEU A 37 -5.84 -5.89 -1.30
C LEU A 37 -6.20 -5.90 0.18
N ALA A 38 -7.24 -5.17 0.59
CA ALA A 38 -7.78 -5.19 1.95
C ALA A 38 -8.28 -6.59 2.34
N MET A 39 -9.00 -7.27 1.43
CA MET A 39 -9.51 -8.62 1.64
C MET A 39 -8.36 -9.60 1.83
N ALA A 40 -7.38 -9.56 0.92
CA ALA A 40 -6.23 -10.45 0.93
C ALA A 40 -5.32 -10.22 2.15
N THR A 41 -5.14 -8.97 2.57
CA THR A 41 -4.36 -8.62 3.77
C THR A 41 -5.07 -9.09 5.05
N THR A 42 -6.40 -8.93 5.12
CA THR A 42 -7.20 -9.42 6.25
C THR A 42 -7.17 -10.95 6.34
N ALA A 43 -7.26 -11.64 5.19
CA ALA A 43 -7.15 -13.09 5.12
C ALA A 43 -5.77 -13.58 5.61
N GLY A 44 -4.68 -12.95 5.16
CA GLY A 44 -3.31 -13.31 5.57
C GLY A 44 -3.02 -13.07 7.06
N MET A 45 -3.77 -12.19 7.73
CA MET A 45 -3.69 -12.01 9.19
C MET A 45 -4.58 -12.97 9.99
N SER A 46 -5.60 -13.55 9.35
CA SER A 46 -6.54 -14.46 10.00
C SER A 46 -5.98 -15.87 10.14
N ASP A 47 -5.03 -16.25 9.28
CA ASP A 47 -4.33 -17.52 9.39
C ASP A 47 -3.29 -17.47 10.54
N PRO A 48 -3.32 -18.44 11.46
CA PRO A 48 -2.33 -18.51 12.53
C PRO A 48 -0.95 -18.74 11.90
N ALA A 49 0.00 -17.86 12.23
CA ALA A 49 1.39 -18.10 11.91
C ALA A 49 1.78 -19.46 12.50
N PHE A 50 2.12 -20.43 11.64
CA PHE A 50 2.62 -21.72 12.10
C PHE A 50 3.82 -21.46 13.02
N PRO A 51 4.02 -22.26 14.09
CA PRO A 51 5.03 -21.99 15.13
C PRO A 51 6.49 -21.93 14.61
N GLU A 52 6.72 -22.31 13.35
CA GLU A 52 8.02 -22.33 12.69
C GLU A 52 7.97 -21.86 11.23
N GLY A 53 6.84 -21.29 10.80
CA GLY A 53 6.58 -20.91 9.41
C GLY A 53 6.29 -19.42 9.25
N GLU A 54 6.87 -18.81 8.21
CA GLU A 54 6.49 -17.48 7.75
C GLU A 54 4.95 -17.39 7.60
N ARG A 55 4.36 -16.25 7.98
CA ARG A 55 2.92 -16.02 7.81
C ARG A 55 2.53 -16.30 6.35
N GLU A 56 1.51 -17.13 6.15
CA GLU A 56 1.03 -17.46 4.81
C GLU A 56 0.28 -16.28 4.20
N TRP A 57 1.02 -15.45 3.46
CA TRP A 57 0.46 -14.37 2.65
C TRP A 57 -0.19 -14.88 1.35
N GLY A 58 -0.61 -16.15 1.26
CA GLY A 58 -0.93 -16.85 0.01
C GLY A 58 -1.86 -16.07 -0.93
N ASN A 59 -3.00 -15.59 -0.42
CA ASN A 59 -3.94 -14.80 -1.22
C ASN A 59 -3.38 -13.45 -1.66
N LEU A 60 -2.62 -12.77 -0.78
CA LEU A 60 -2.03 -11.46 -1.06
C LEU A 60 -0.86 -11.57 -2.05
N ARG A 61 -0.03 -12.61 -1.91
CA ARG A 61 1.06 -12.95 -2.81
C ARG A 61 0.54 -13.34 -4.18
N GLU A 62 -0.52 -14.14 -4.25
CA GLU A 62 -1.11 -14.55 -5.52
C GLU A 62 -1.77 -13.36 -6.24
N LEU A 63 -2.46 -12.48 -5.51
CA LEU A 63 -3.04 -11.25 -6.06
C LEU A 63 -1.98 -10.32 -6.65
N THR A 64 -0.83 -10.19 -5.98
CA THR A 64 0.22 -9.22 -6.31
C THR A 64 1.40 -9.81 -7.10
N LYS A 65 1.35 -11.09 -7.48
CA LYS A 65 2.47 -11.82 -8.10
C LYS A 65 3.03 -11.17 -9.37
N SER A 66 2.18 -10.52 -10.15
CA SER A 66 2.51 -9.88 -11.42
C SER A 66 2.70 -8.37 -11.27
N TRP A 67 2.51 -7.84 -10.07
CA TRP A 67 2.46 -6.40 -9.84
C TRP A 67 3.86 -5.84 -9.72
N VAL A 68 4.09 -4.72 -10.39
CA VAL A 68 5.23 -3.85 -10.16
C VAL A 68 4.70 -2.56 -9.56
N VAL A 69 5.14 -2.26 -8.34
CA VAL A 69 4.61 -1.18 -7.52
C VAL A 69 5.69 -0.13 -7.29
N GLN A 70 5.33 1.13 -7.48
CA GLN A 70 6.10 2.27 -7.03
C GLN A 70 5.37 2.93 -5.87
N GLN A 71 5.90 2.76 -4.66
CA GLN A 71 5.25 3.25 -3.44
C GLN A 71 5.41 4.76 -3.25
N LYS A 72 6.51 5.34 -3.76
CA LYS A 72 6.83 6.77 -3.64
C LYS A 72 7.39 7.31 -4.95
N PRO A 73 7.11 8.58 -5.30
CA PRO A 73 7.74 9.24 -6.43
C PRO A 73 9.27 9.17 -6.33
N GLY A 74 9.93 8.76 -7.41
CA GLY A 74 11.39 8.60 -7.45
C GLY A 74 11.93 7.34 -6.77
N ALA A 75 11.10 6.55 -6.08
CA ALA A 75 11.50 5.23 -5.59
C ALA A 75 11.58 4.22 -6.74
N LYS A 76 12.48 3.26 -6.63
CA LYS A 76 12.61 2.18 -7.62
C LYS A 76 11.33 1.33 -7.63
N PRO A 77 10.62 1.21 -8.76
CA PRO A 77 9.50 0.29 -8.87
C PRO A 77 9.99 -1.16 -8.74
N GLY A 78 9.25 -1.97 -7.99
CA GLY A 78 9.59 -3.37 -7.72
C GLY A 78 8.37 -4.23 -7.39
N PRO A 79 8.53 -5.56 -7.36
CA PRO A 79 7.49 -6.44 -6.84
C PRO A 79 7.27 -6.19 -5.35
N LEU A 80 6.09 -6.51 -4.85
CA LEU A 80 5.83 -6.47 -3.41
C LEU A 80 6.48 -7.67 -2.73
N GLU A 81 7.19 -7.42 -1.65
CA GLU A 81 7.86 -8.43 -0.85
C GLU A 81 7.12 -8.69 0.47
N VAL A 82 7.57 -9.70 1.22
CA VAL A 82 6.97 -10.07 2.51
C VAL A 82 6.93 -8.89 3.50
N GLN A 83 7.97 -8.06 3.50
CA GLN A 83 8.04 -6.87 4.34
C GLN A 83 6.96 -5.84 3.99
N ASP A 84 6.60 -5.71 2.70
CA ASP A 84 5.51 -4.84 2.29
C ASP A 84 4.16 -5.38 2.78
N PHE A 85 3.96 -6.70 2.74
CA PHE A 85 2.75 -7.35 3.26
C PHE A 85 2.59 -7.15 4.77
N GLU A 86 3.69 -7.24 5.52
CA GLU A 86 3.71 -6.95 6.96
C GLU A 86 3.36 -5.49 7.24
N HIS A 87 3.89 -4.54 6.46
CA HIS A 87 3.51 -3.13 6.58
C HIS A 87 2.03 -2.91 6.29
N LEU A 88 1.48 -3.54 5.25
CA LEU A 88 0.04 -3.46 4.94
C LEU A 88 -0.82 -3.99 6.08
N ALA A 89 -0.42 -5.12 6.69
CA ALA A 89 -1.10 -5.67 7.86
C ALA A 89 -0.98 -4.75 9.08
N ALA A 90 0.18 -4.16 9.33
CA ALA A 90 0.37 -3.21 10.42
C ALA A 90 -0.53 -1.97 10.29
N LEU A 91 -0.82 -1.53 9.07
CA LEU A 91 -1.72 -0.40 8.81
C LEU A 91 -3.18 -0.70 9.18
N ILE A 92 -3.63 -1.95 9.01
CA ILE A 92 -5.04 -2.32 9.23
C ILE A 92 -5.27 -3.07 10.55
N SER A 93 -4.20 -3.49 11.24
CA SER A 93 -4.25 -4.12 12.56
C SER A 93 -5.00 -3.30 13.63
N PRO A 94 -4.85 -1.96 13.74
CA PRO A 94 -5.61 -1.16 14.71
C PRO A 94 -7.12 -1.13 14.47
N VAL A 95 -7.54 -1.43 13.24
CA VAL A 95 -8.95 -1.40 12.79
C VAL A 95 -9.63 -2.76 13.03
N LEU A 96 -8.84 -3.83 13.14
CA LEU A 96 -9.36 -5.16 13.45
C LEU A 96 -9.74 -5.26 14.93
N PRO A 97 -10.86 -5.93 15.26
CA PRO A 97 -11.24 -6.16 16.64
C PRO A 97 -10.14 -6.97 17.32
N ALA A 98 -9.59 -6.44 18.41
CA ALA A 98 -8.40 -6.95 19.06
C ALA A 98 -8.52 -8.45 19.38
N SER A 99 -7.83 -9.28 18.61
CA SER A 99 -7.34 -10.57 19.09
C SER A 99 -5.88 -10.37 19.49
N GLU A 100 -5.70 -9.83 20.70
CA GLU A 100 -4.46 -9.73 21.49
C GLU A 100 -3.20 -9.07 20.86
N PRO A 101 -2.39 -8.35 21.66
CA PRO A 101 -1.34 -7.49 21.13
C PRO A 101 -0.09 -8.30 20.76
N VAL A 102 0.27 -8.31 19.47
CA VAL A 102 1.66 -8.61 19.07
C VAL A 102 2.47 -7.32 19.26
N SER A 103 3.26 -7.30 20.33
CA SER A 103 4.31 -6.31 20.55
C SER A 103 5.21 -6.22 19.33
N SER A 104 5.25 -5.07 18.67
CA SER A 104 6.39 -4.65 17.88
C SER A 104 6.61 -3.17 18.19
N ALA A 105 7.65 -2.94 18.97
CA ALA A 105 8.09 -1.62 19.39
C ALA A 105 8.47 -0.79 18.16
N VAL A 106 7.69 0.26 17.87
CA VAL A 106 8.19 1.40 17.10
C VAL A 106 8.30 2.57 18.06
N ARG A 107 9.52 3.08 18.17
CA ARG A 107 9.87 4.20 19.04
C ARG A 107 9.09 5.43 18.55
N GLN A 108 8.24 5.97 19.41
CA GLN A 108 7.72 7.32 19.27
C GLN A 108 8.90 8.28 19.27
N ASP A 109 9.04 9.07 18.21
CA ASP A 109 9.64 10.40 18.34
C ASP A 109 8.52 11.43 18.10
N ASP A 110 8.47 12.32 19.06
CA ASP A 110 7.50 13.37 19.33
C ASP A 110 7.52 14.44 18.22
N THR A 111 6.37 14.97 17.80
CA THR A 111 6.07 16.42 17.72
C THR A 111 4.70 16.66 17.07
N THR A 112 4.00 17.63 17.65
CA THR A 112 2.62 18.16 17.51
C THR A 112 2.33 18.96 16.20
N PRO A 113 1.26 19.78 16.09
CA PRO A 113 -0.11 19.44 15.71
C PRO A 113 -0.61 20.16 14.42
N VAL A 114 -1.81 19.77 13.96
CA VAL A 114 -2.74 20.39 12.98
C VAL A 114 -2.38 21.77 12.39
N GLN A 115 -2.31 21.89 11.05
CA GLN A 115 -2.86 23.02 10.26
C GLN A 115 -2.65 22.91 8.73
N SER A 116 -3.66 23.43 8.00
CA SER A 116 -3.64 23.91 6.60
C SER A 116 -3.93 22.92 5.45
N ASN A 117 -5.22 22.83 5.11
CA ASN A 117 -5.83 22.05 4.02
C ASN A 117 -6.23 22.91 2.78
N VAL A 118 -5.50 23.96 2.38
CA VAL A 118 -5.99 24.83 1.27
C VAL A 118 -4.92 25.23 0.23
N GLU A 119 -3.68 24.74 0.30
CA GLU A 119 -2.62 25.12 -0.68
C GLU A 119 -2.13 23.95 -1.55
N ARG A 120 -2.69 22.74 -1.39
CA ARG A 120 -2.15 21.50 -1.98
C ARG A 120 -2.62 21.19 -3.42
N TRP A 121 -3.48 22.00 -4.04
CA TRP A 121 -4.12 21.62 -5.32
C TRP A 121 -3.50 22.21 -6.59
N THR A 122 -2.45 23.04 -6.50
CA THR A 122 -1.81 23.64 -7.68
C THR A 122 -0.48 22.98 -8.08
N TYR A 123 0.12 22.18 -7.20
CA TYR A 123 1.39 21.48 -7.49
C TYR A 123 1.21 20.21 -8.33
N GLU A 124 0.02 19.59 -8.35
CA GLU A 124 -0.22 18.31 -9.05
C GLU A 124 -0.20 18.42 -10.58
N ALA A 125 -0.52 19.59 -11.15
CA ALA A 125 -0.58 19.74 -12.62
C ALA A 125 0.82 19.86 -13.28
N ALA A 126 1.78 20.48 -12.60
CA ALA A 126 3.13 20.66 -13.11
C ALA A 126 3.93 19.34 -13.07
N ASP A 127 3.76 18.56 -12.02
CA ASP A 127 4.46 17.27 -11.82
C ASP A 127 4.04 16.19 -12.83
N LEU A 128 2.76 16.16 -13.21
CA LEU A 128 2.26 15.23 -14.24
C LEU A 128 2.81 15.55 -15.64
N THR A 129 3.15 16.80 -15.89
CA THR A 129 3.72 17.23 -17.18
C THR A 129 5.17 16.74 -17.30
N PHE A 130 5.95 16.86 -16.21
CA PHE A 130 7.33 16.38 -16.15
C PHE A 130 7.42 14.84 -16.26
N ALA A 131 6.54 14.11 -15.55
CA ALA A 131 6.48 12.66 -15.64
C ALA A 131 6.17 12.17 -17.07
N ARG A 132 5.36 12.93 -17.80
CA ARG A 132 5.00 12.64 -19.19
C ARG A 132 6.15 12.92 -20.16
N GLU A 133 6.81 14.07 -20.05
CA GLU A 133 7.96 14.43 -20.90
C GLU A 133 9.18 13.53 -20.67
N HIS A 134 9.39 13.04 -19.45
CA HIS A 134 10.52 12.15 -19.15
C HIS A 134 10.35 10.76 -19.78
N LEU A 135 9.11 10.24 -19.82
CA LEU A 135 8.80 8.96 -20.45
C LEU A 135 8.90 9.00 -21.98
N GLU A 136 8.55 10.13 -22.61
CA GLU A 136 8.66 10.30 -24.07
C GLU A 136 10.11 10.38 -24.58
N ARG A 137 11.09 10.67 -23.71
CA ARG A 137 12.52 10.76 -24.09
C ARG A 137 13.32 9.48 -23.84
N CYS A 138 12.72 8.48 -23.19
CA CYS A 138 13.38 7.21 -22.85
C CYS A 138 12.88 6.02 -23.70
N LEU A 139 12.08 6.27 -24.73
CA LEU A 139 11.68 5.31 -25.77
C LEU A 139 12.35 5.63 -27.10
#